data_AF-A0A966YUN8-F1
#
_entry.id   AF-A0A966YUN8-F1
#
_cell.length_a   1.000
_cell.length_b   1.000
_cell.length_c   1.000
_cell.angle_alpha   90.00
_cell.angle_beta   90.00
_cell.angle_gamma   90.00
#
_symmetry.space_group_name_H-M   'P 1'
#
loop_
_entity.id
_entity.type
_entity.pdbx_description
1 polymer ?
#
loop_
_entity_poly.entity_id
_entity_poly.type
_entity_poly.pdbx_seq_one_letter_code
_entity_poly.pdbx_strand_id
1 'polypeptide(L)'
;MATTTVKALAEELKRSSADLLVQLKAAGIDKESEADKITDKDKTALLAYLQKAHGSAETGTRKKITLTKRETSEIRQADSAGRTRTVQVEVRKKRVLVKRDEAANVDEPTEAKPVVVVETKPILSDEELEKRAAEAARQAELLARQEAEMKAASEAKHKKAETEEKPSKVDSEKEAASKEQAKKELAELQTR
;
A
#
# COMPACT_ATOMS: atom_id res chain seq x y z
N MET A 1 36.52 15.81 8.52
CA MET A 1 35.33 15.60 9.37
C MET A 1 34.51 16.88 9.39
N ALA A 2 33.21 16.80 9.08
CA ALA A 2 32.32 17.95 8.99
C ALA A 2 31.58 18.15 10.32
N THR A 3 31.93 19.20 11.06
CA THR A 3 31.16 19.62 12.24
C THR A 3 29.86 20.28 11.77
N THR A 4 28.73 19.64 12.04
CA THR A 4 27.39 20.16 11.73
C THR A 4 26.72 20.63 13.02
N THR A 5 25.94 21.71 12.98
CA THR A 5 25.17 22.15 14.15
C THR A 5 23.91 21.30 14.32
N VAL A 6 23.35 21.28 15.54
CA VAL A 6 22.08 20.61 15.84
C VAL A 6 20.98 21.07 14.88
N LYS A 7 20.88 22.37 14.62
CA LYS A 7 19.91 22.93 13.67
C LYS A 7 20.07 22.38 12.26
N ALA A 8 21.30 22.38 11.73
CA ALA A 8 21.57 21.91 10.38
C ALA A 8 21.27 20.40 10.22
N LEU A 9 21.61 19.60 11.24
CA LEU A 9 21.30 18.17 11.24
C LEU A 9 19.78 17.91 11.32
N ALA A 10 19.05 18.70 12.11
CA ALA A 10 17.61 18.57 12.23
C ALA A 10 16.89 18.89 10.90
N GLU A 11 17.33 19.95 10.20
CA GLU A 11 16.83 20.32 8.87
C GLU A 11 17.11 19.21 7.83
N GLU A 12 18.31 18.63 7.82
CA GLU A 12 18.68 17.51 6.94
C GLU A 12 17.78 16.28 7.18
N LEU A 13 17.52 15.96 8.44
CA LEU A 13 16.66 14.84 8.84
C LEU A 13 15.16 15.17 8.78
N LYS A 14 14.78 16.40 8.37
CA LYS A 14 13.41 16.91 8.34
C LYS A 14 12.68 16.71 9.67
N ARG A 15 13.37 16.96 10.78
CA ARG A 15 12.86 16.88 12.16
C ARG A 15 12.97 18.23 12.86
N SER A 16 12.21 18.40 13.94
CA SER A 16 12.40 19.58 14.78
C SER A 16 13.73 19.50 15.54
N SER A 17 14.35 20.65 15.76
CA SER A 17 15.54 20.80 16.59
C SER A 17 15.28 20.31 18.02
N ALA A 18 14.08 20.61 18.55
CA ALA A 18 13.63 20.16 19.87
C ALA A 18 13.61 18.63 19.99
N ASP A 19 13.04 17.92 19.02
CA ASP A 19 13.02 16.45 19.04
C ASP A 19 14.42 15.86 18.95
N LEU A 20 15.30 16.47 18.15
CA LEU A 20 16.67 16.01 18.00
C LEU A 20 17.48 16.22 19.30
N LEU A 21 17.28 17.35 20.00
CA LEU A 21 17.87 17.59 21.32
C LEU A 21 17.41 16.57 22.37
N VAL A 22 16.11 16.20 22.37
CA VAL A 22 15.59 15.15 23.25
C VAL A 22 16.27 13.80 22.96
N GLN A 23 16.45 13.45 21.69
CA GLN A 23 17.12 12.20 21.31
C GLN A 23 18.62 12.20 21.65
N LEU A 24 19.31 13.34 21.46
CA LEU A 24 20.72 13.49 21.84
C LEU A 24 20.89 13.33 23.35
N LYS A 25 20.05 13.96 24.17
CA LYS A 25 20.05 13.80 25.63
C LYS A 25 19.78 12.35 26.04
N ALA A 26 18.81 11.69 25.39
CA ALA A 26 18.50 10.28 25.65
C ALA A 26 19.64 9.33 25.24
N ALA A 27 20.46 9.72 24.26
CA ALA A 27 21.67 9.02 23.86
C ALA A 27 22.89 9.31 24.76
N GLY A 28 22.73 10.16 25.80
CA GLY A 28 23.81 10.55 26.72
C GLY A 28 24.74 11.63 26.17
N ILE A 29 24.28 12.42 25.19
CA ILE A 29 25.04 13.51 24.58
C ILE A 29 24.47 14.83 25.12
N ASP A 30 25.22 15.49 25.99
CA ASP A 30 24.82 16.76 26.61
C ASP A 30 24.96 17.92 25.61
N LYS A 31 23.88 18.18 24.89
CA LYS A 31 23.69 19.34 23.99
C LYS A 31 22.34 19.97 24.32
N GLU A 32 22.30 21.29 24.41
CA GLU A 32 21.12 22.01 24.88
C GLU A 32 20.61 23.05 23.90
N SER A 33 21.49 23.54 23.03
CA SER A 33 21.19 24.60 22.08
C SER A 33 21.21 24.09 20.64
N GLU A 34 20.38 24.70 19.80
CA GLU A 34 20.34 24.45 18.36
C GLU A 34 21.66 24.84 17.66
N ALA A 35 22.41 25.75 18.27
CA ALA A 35 23.71 26.20 17.78
C ALA A 35 24.87 25.26 18.15
N ASP A 36 24.63 24.27 19.01
CA ASP A 36 25.69 23.38 19.47
C ASP A 36 26.24 22.54 18.31
N LYS A 37 27.56 22.37 18.29
CA LYS A 37 28.24 21.55 17.29
C LYS A 37 28.13 20.07 17.66
N ILE A 38 27.78 19.26 16.67
CA ILE A 38 27.72 17.80 16.72
C ILE A 38 28.97 17.23 16.05
N THR A 39 29.66 16.33 16.75
CA THR A 39 30.81 15.58 16.22
C THR A 39 30.36 14.26 15.61
N ASP A 40 31.21 13.62 14.82
CA ASP A 40 30.86 12.31 14.24
C ASP A 40 30.67 11.23 15.30
N LYS A 41 31.34 11.34 16.46
CA LYS A 41 31.12 10.46 17.62
C LYS A 41 29.69 10.59 18.16
N ASP A 42 29.20 11.82 18.29
CA ASP A 42 27.84 12.12 18.75
C ASP A 42 26.80 11.52 17.78
N LYS A 43 27.04 11.65 16.46
CA LYS A 43 26.18 11.04 15.44
C LYS A 43 26.12 9.52 15.58
N THR A 44 27.27 8.85 15.78
CA THR A 44 27.30 7.39 15.96
C THR A 44 26.57 6.95 17.24
N ALA A 45 26.72 7.68 18.34
CA ALA A 45 26.02 7.39 19.59
C ALA A 45 24.50 7.58 19.46
N LEU A 46 24.06 8.65 18.79
CA LEU A 46 22.64 8.87 18.46
C LEU A 46 22.09 7.71 17.62
N LEU A 47 22.81 7.27 16.58
CA LEU A 47 22.40 6.14 15.75
C LEU A 47 22.29 4.84 16.54
N ALA A 48 23.26 4.55 17.42
CA ALA A 48 23.22 3.37 18.27
C ALA A 48 22.02 3.39 19.22
N TYR A 49 21.72 4.54 19.82
CA TYR A 49 20.52 4.73 20.66
C TYR A 49 19.24 4.49 19.86
N LEU A 50 19.10 5.09 18.68
CA LEU A 50 17.91 4.92 17.83
C LEU A 50 17.73 3.46 17.39
N GLN A 51 18.82 2.79 16.98
CA GLN A 51 18.77 1.37 16.63
C GLN A 51 18.34 0.51 17.82
N LYS A 52 18.79 0.81 19.04
CA LYS A 52 18.36 0.11 20.27
C LYS A 52 16.90 0.39 20.59
N ALA A 53 16.46 1.65 20.51
CA ALA A 53 15.08 2.06 20.80
C ALA A 53 14.07 1.44 19.82
N HIS A 54 14.43 1.32 18.54
CA HIS A 54 13.60 0.69 17.52
C HIS A 54 13.77 -0.84 17.42
N GLY A 55 14.59 -1.44 18.30
CA GLY A 55 14.83 -2.88 18.31
C GLY A 55 15.66 -3.40 17.12
N SER A 56 16.27 -2.51 16.33
CA SER A 56 17.14 -2.86 15.20
C SER A 56 18.54 -3.27 15.65
N ALA A 57 19.03 -2.81 16.81
CA ALA A 57 20.29 -3.30 17.37
C ALA A 57 20.20 -4.78 17.80
N GLU A 58 18.97 -5.25 18.05
CA GLU A 58 18.60 -6.63 18.38
C GLU A 58 18.14 -7.43 17.15
N THR A 59 18.62 -7.08 15.94
CA THR A 59 18.25 -7.78 14.70
C THR A 59 18.50 -9.31 14.77
N GLY A 60 19.37 -9.77 15.69
CA GLY A 60 19.56 -11.20 15.96
C GLY A 60 18.60 -11.84 16.99
N THR A 61 18.00 -11.09 17.91
CA THR A 61 17.25 -11.67 19.06
C THR A 61 15.74 -11.68 18.88
N ARG A 62 15.16 -10.77 18.07
CA ARG A 62 13.71 -10.81 17.74
C ARG A 62 13.46 -11.15 16.28
N LYS A 63 13.76 -12.40 15.93
CA LYS A 63 13.45 -13.02 14.64
C LYS A 63 11.96 -12.99 14.26
N LYS A 64 11.06 -12.69 15.21
CA LYS A 64 9.61 -12.77 15.06
C LYS A 64 8.92 -11.53 15.61
N ILE A 65 8.22 -10.78 14.75
CA ILE A 65 7.30 -9.70 15.12
C ILE A 65 5.88 -10.18 14.88
N THR A 66 5.00 -10.04 15.87
CA THR A 66 3.58 -10.39 15.74
C THR A 66 2.74 -9.12 15.66
N LEU A 67 2.06 -8.90 14.53
CA LEU A 67 1.06 -7.85 14.36
C LEU A 67 -0.33 -8.44 14.61
N THR A 68 -1.08 -7.85 15.54
CA THR A 68 -2.49 -8.19 15.77
C THR A 68 -3.37 -7.11 15.17
N LYS A 69 -4.25 -7.49 14.24
CA LYS A 69 -5.27 -6.59 13.67
C LYS A 69 -6.65 -7.05 14.12
N ARG A 70 -7.45 -6.11 14.64
CA ARG A 70 -8.88 -6.32 14.93
C ARG A 70 -9.70 -5.85 13.73
N GLU A 71 -10.50 -6.73 13.16
CA GLU A 71 -11.48 -6.40 12.12
C GLU A 71 -12.86 -6.73 12.69
N THR A 72 -13.78 -5.77 12.64
CA THR A 72 -15.16 -5.93 13.12
C THR A 72 -16.08 -5.93 11.91
N SER A 73 -16.92 -6.95 11.77
CA SER A 73 -17.92 -7.08 10.70
C SER A 73 -19.31 -7.25 11.31
N GLU A 74 -20.33 -6.72 10.64
CA GLU A 74 -21.74 -6.84 11.08
C GLU A 74 -22.47 -7.84 10.20
N ILE A 75 -23.05 -8.88 10.82
CA ILE A 75 -23.93 -9.83 10.14
C ILE A 75 -25.37 -9.51 10.54
N ARG A 76 -26.19 -9.15 9.54
CA ARG A 76 -27.63 -8.95 9.71
C ARG A 76 -28.34 -10.23 9.32
N GLN A 77 -29.01 -10.88 10.27
CA GLN A 77 -29.73 -12.12 10.04
C GLN A 77 -31.20 -11.96 10.45
N ALA A 78 -32.11 -12.42 9.60
CA ALA A 78 -33.52 -12.57 9.94
C ALA A 78 -33.73 -13.94 10.60
N ASP A 79 -34.33 -13.94 11.79
CA ASP A 79 -34.71 -15.17 12.47
C ASP A 79 -35.91 -15.82 11.75
N SER A 80 -36.18 -17.11 11.98
CA SER A 80 -37.29 -17.83 11.33
C SER A 80 -38.68 -17.23 11.62
N ALA A 81 -38.78 -16.43 12.69
CA ALA A 81 -39.97 -15.65 13.06
C ALA A 81 -39.99 -14.20 12.51
N GLY A 82 -39.10 -13.84 11.56
CA GLY A 82 -39.09 -12.56 10.85
C GLY A 82 -38.45 -11.38 11.60
N ARG A 83 -37.88 -11.59 12.80
CA ARG A 83 -37.15 -10.54 13.53
C ARG A 83 -35.70 -10.46 13.06
N THR A 84 -35.24 -9.28 12.68
CA THR A 84 -33.84 -9.04 12.28
C THR A 84 -32.95 -8.76 13.48
N ARG A 85 -31.85 -9.52 13.62
CA ARG A 85 -30.79 -9.27 14.61
C ARG A 85 -29.49 -8.91 13.89
N THR A 86 -28.77 -7.95 14.45
CA THR A 86 -27.42 -7.59 13.99
C THR A 86 -26.41 -8.18 14.98
N VAL A 87 -25.54 -9.05 14.49
CA VAL A 87 -24.46 -9.66 15.26
C VAL A 87 -23.16 -8.98 14.85
N GLN A 88 -22.45 -8.39 15.80
CA GLN A 88 -21.10 -7.88 15.59
C GLN A 88 -20.10 -9.02 15.75
N VAL A 89 -19.38 -9.36 14.69
CA VAL A 89 -18.34 -10.38 14.66
C VAL A 89 -16.99 -9.69 14.66
N GLU A 90 -16.21 -9.85 15.74
CA GLU A 90 -14.81 -9.41 15.77
C GLU A 90 -13.87 -10.55 15.34
N VAL A 91 -13.20 -10.41 14.20
CA VAL A 91 -12.11 -11.30 13.78
C VAL A 91 -10.77 -10.68 14.20
N ARG A 92 -10.01 -11.41 15.03
CA ARG A 92 -8.67 -11.01 15.46
C ARG A 92 -7.63 -11.75 14.63
N LYS A 93 -7.07 -11.08 13.63
CA LYS A 93 -6.05 -11.67 12.76
C LYS A 93 -4.65 -11.44 13.32
N LYS A 94 -3.92 -12.51 13.54
CA LYS A 94 -2.50 -12.50 13.92
C LYS A 94 -1.63 -12.69 12.69
N ARG A 95 -0.90 -11.66 12.25
CA ARG A 95 0.15 -11.81 11.22
C ARG A 95 1.50 -11.90 11.90
N VAL A 96 2.25 -12.94 11.57
CA VAL A 96 3.60 -13.17 12.09
C VAL A 96 4.58 -12.81 10.98
N LEU A 97 5.39 -11.78 11.21
CA LEU A 97 6.49 -11.38 10.33
C LEU A 97 7.78 -11.97 10.89
N VAL A 98 8.44 -12.80 10.07
CA VAL A 98 9.78 -13.33 10.35
C VAL A 98 10.76 -12.55 9.48
N LYS A 99 11.79 -11.96 10.08
CA LYS A 99 12.89 -11.34 9.34
C LYS A 99 13.62 -12.46 8.61
N ARG A 100 13.39 -12.60 7.29
CA ARG A 100 14.22 -13.44 6.43
C ARG A 100 15.44 -12.59 6.09
N ASP A 101 16.60 -13.01 6.56
CA ASP A 101 17.84 -12.36 6.19
C ASP A 101 18.07 -12.58 4.69
N GLU A 102 17.77 -11.56 3.87
CA GLU A 102 18.13 -11.54 2.44
C GLU A 102 19.65 -11.58 2.24
N ALA A 103 20.42 -11.34 3.31
CA ALA A 103 21.89 -11.43 3.33
C ALA A 103 22.44 -12.85 3.57
N ALA A 104 21.60 -13.86 3.82
CA ALA A 104 22.05 -15.24 4.02
C ALA A 104 22.04 -16.10 2.74
N ASN A 105 21.77 -15.51 1.57
CA ASN A 105 21.67 -16.24 0.30
C ASN A 105 22.71 -15.83 -0.77
N VAL A 106 23.69 -15.00 -0.40
CA VAL A 106 24.80 -14.61 -1.30
C VAL A 106 26.07 -14.51 -0.45
N ASP A 107 27.14 -15.20 -0.90
CA ASP A 107 28.48 -15.39 -0.29
C ASP A 107 28.56 -16.42 0.87
N GLU A 108 29.34 -17.52 0.83
CA GLU A 108 30.53 -17.89 0.04
C GLU A 108 30.69 -19.43 -0.07
N PRO A 109 31.46 -19.93 -1.07
CA PRO A 109 31.86 -21.32 -1.23
C PRO A 109 33.25 -21.57 -0.60
N THR A 110 33.44 -22.57 0.27
CA THR A 110 34.78 -23.13 0.58
C THR A 110 34.68 -24.54 1.23
N GLU A 111 35.21 -25.52 0.49
CA GLU A 111 36.06 -26.64 0.94
C GLU A 111 35.47 -27.89 1.64
N ALA A 112 35.14 -28.85 0.78
CA ALA A 112 35.48 -30.29 0.79
C ALA A 112 35.97 -30.96 2.11
N LYS A 113 35.10 -31.81 2.70
CA LYS A 113 35.41 -33.19 3.17
C LYS A 113 34.19 -34.11 2.95
N PRO A 114 34.37 -35.42 2.72
CA PRO A 114 33.55 -36.15 1.75
C PRO A 114 32.45 -37.04 2.39
N VAL A 115 31.41 -37.28 1.58
CA VAL A 115 30.38 -38.34 1.62
C VAL A 115 29.50 -38.44 2.87
N VAL A 116 28.29 -37.86 2.80
CA VAL A 116 27.04 -38.61 2.96
C VAL A 116 25.99 -37.99 2.03
N VAL A 117 25.63 -38.72 0.98
CA VAL A 117 24.45 -38.44 0.14
C VAL A 117 23.22 -38.67 1.01
N VAL A 118 22.56 -37.60 1.45
CA VAL A 118 21.19 -37.68 1.97
C VAL A 118 20.30 -37.07 0.91
N GLU A 119 19.54 -37.97 0.27
CA GLU A 119 18.48 -37.70 -0.68
C GLU A 119 17.63 -36.49 -0.27
N THR A 120 17.56 -35.51 -1.17
CA THR A 120 16.54 -34.46 -1.17
C THR A 120 15.19 -35.11 -1.43
N LYS A 121 14.53 -35.58 -0.38
CA LYS A 121 13.11 -35.94 -0.43
C LYS A 121 12.29 -34.64 -0.50
N PRO A 122 11.46 -34.44 -1.52
CA PRO A 122 10.57 -33.28 -1.57
C PRO A 122 9.63 -33.34 -0.35
N ILE A 123 9.64 -32.29 0.48
CA ILE A 123 8.91 -32.22 1.76
C ILE A 123 7.44 -31.79 1.53
N LEU A 124 6.91 -31.97 0.33
CA LEU A 124 5.51 -31.73 0.01
C LEU A 124 4.97 -33.02 -0.58
N SER A 125 3.97 -33.61 0.08
CA SER A 125 3.23 -34.73 -0.48
C SER A 125 2.54 -34.28 -1.77
N ASP A 126 2.48 -35.17 -2.77
CA ASP A 126 1.85 -34.86 -4.06
C ASP A 126 0.41 -34.33 -3.90
N GLU A 127 -0.31 -34.80 -2.88
CA GLU A 127 -1.65 -34.33 -2.51
C GLU A 127 -1.71 -32.85 -2.09
N GLU A 128 -0.64 -32.30 -1.51
CA GLU A 128 -0.58 -30.89 -1.10
C GLU A 128 -0.30 -29.97 -2.29
N LEU A 129 0.43 -30.46 -3.29
CA LEU A 129 0.63 -29.77 -4.56
C LEU A 129 -0.65 -29.73 -5.40
N GLU A 130 -1.41 -30.82 -5.44
CA GLU A 130 -2.71 -30.88 -6.13
C GLU A 130 -3.74 -29.93 -5.50
N LYS A 131 -3.81 -29.87 -4.16
CA LYS A 131 -4.69 -28.92 -3.46
C LYS A 131 -4.32 -27.47 -3.74
N ARG A 132 -3.02 -27.15 -3.74
CA ARG A 132 -2.52 -25.81 -4.07
C ARG A 132 -2.79 -25.43 -5.53
N ALA A 133 -2.67 -26.37 -6.46
CA ALA A 133 -2.99 -26.17 -7.87
C ALA A 133 -4.50 -25.96 -8.08
N ALA A 134 -5.35 -26.73 -7.40
CA ALA A 134 -6.80 -26.56 -7.46
C ALA A 134 -7.28 -25.22 -6.87
N GLU A 135 -6.67 -24.77 -5.77
CA GLU A 135 -6.95 -23.45 -5.19
C GLU A 135 -6.48 -22.32 -6.09
N ALA A 136 -5.31 -22.44 -6.71
CA ALA A 136 -4.81 -21.47 -7.69
C ALA A 136 -5.73 -21.38 -8.91
N ALA A 137 -6.22 -22.51 -9.43
CA ALA A 137 -7.18 -22.54 -10.53
C ALA A 137 -8.50 -21.85 -10.18
N ARG A 138 -9.05 -22.10 -8.98
CA ARG A 138 -10.27 -21.41 -8.51
C ARG A 138 -10.09 -19.91 -8.35
N GLN A 139 -8.92 -19.47 -7.88
CA GLN A 139 -8.62 -18.04 -7.75
C GLN A 139 -8.48 -17.38 -9.13
N ALA A 140 -7.82 -18.03 -10.07
CA ALA A 140 -7.69 -17.54 -11.44
C ALA A 140 -9.05 -17.42 -12.14
N GLU A 141 -9.95 -18.38 -11.94
CA GLU A 141 -11.31 -18.34 -12.49
C GLU A 141 -12.14 -17.17 -11.91
N LEU A 142 -12.05 -16.93 -10.61
CA LEU A 142 -12.73 -15.80 -9.96
C LEU A 142 -12.20 -14.45 -10.45
N LEU A 143 -10.88 -14.32 -10.62
CA LEU A 143 -10.26 -13.11 -11.16
C LEU A 143 -10.66 -12.88 -12.61
N ALA A 144 -10.63 -13.92 -13.45
CA ALA A 144 -11.07 -13.83 -14.85
C ALA A 144 -12.55 -13.41 -14.95
N ARG A 145 -13.41 -13.90 -14.05
CA ARG A 145 -14.82 -13.50 -13.99
C ARG A 145 -14.99 -12.03 -13.59
N GLN A 146 -14.24 -11.56 -12.61
CA GLN A 146 -14.26 -10.15 -12.20
C GLN A 146 -13.73 -9.22 -13.29
N GLU A 147 -12.67 -9.61 -13.99
CA GLU A 147 -12.11 -8.84 -15.12
C GLU A 147 -13.09 -8.78 -16.29
N ALA A 148 -13.77 -9.88 -16.62
CA ALA A 148 -14.81 -9.90 -17.64
C ALA A 148 -16.00 -9.00 -17.27
N GLU A 149 -16.42 -9.01 -16.00
CA GLU A 149 -17.51 -8.15 -15.51
C GLU A 149 -17.13 -6.66 -15.51
N MET A 150 -15.91 -6.33 -15.08
CA MET A 150 -15.38 -4.96 -15.14
C MET A 150 -15.24 -4.46 -16.57
N LYS A 151 -14.77 -5.32 -17.48
CA LYS A 151 -14.66 -4.99 -18.91
C LYS A 151 -16.03 -4.76 -19.52
N ALA A 152 -17.00 -5.65 -19.30
CA ALA A 152 -18.38 -5.48 -19.77
C ALA A 152 -19.04 -4.22 -19.19
N ALA A 153 -18.79 -3.90 -17.92
CA ALA A 153 -19.30 -2.69 -17.29
C ALA A 153 -18.68 -1.41 -17.91
N SER A 154 -17.38 -1.44 -18.23
CA SER A 154 -16.71 -0.32 -18.89
C SER A 154 -17.20 -0.11 -20.32
N GLU A 155 -17.37 -1.18 -21.10
CA GLU A 155 -17.92 -1.13 -22.46
C GLU A 155 -19.37 -0.65 -22.47
N ALA A 156 -20.19 -1.08 -21.50
CA ALA A 156 -21.56 -0.58 -21.34
C ALA A 156 -21.59 0.92 -20.97
N LYS A 157 -20.66 1.40 -20.14
CA LYS A 157 -20.53 2.82 -19.80
C LYS A 157 -20.08 3.65 -21.01
N HIS A 158 -19.09 3.18 -21.77
CA HIS A 158 -18.62 3.86 -22.98
C HIS A 158 -19.72 3.92 -24.05
N LYS A 159 -20.45 2.82 -24.27
CA LYS A 159 -21.56 2.81 -25.22
C LYS A 159 -22.71 3.72 -24.80
N LYS A 160 -23.03 3.80 -23.50
CA LYS A 160 -24.02 4.76 -22.98
C LYS A 160 -23.56 6.21 -23.16
N ALA A 161 -22.32 6.53 -22.80
CA ALA A 161 -21.75 7.86 -22.98
C ALA A 161 -21.74 8.28 -24.47
N GLU A 162 -21.36 7.38 -25.38
CA GLU A 162 -21.34 7.67 -26.82
C GLU A 162 -22.77 7.84 -27.41
N THR A 163 -23.77 7.18 -26.82
CA THR A 163 -25.17 7.33 -27.25
C THR A 163 -25.82 8.61 -26.68
N GLU A 164 -25.38 9.08 -25.50
CA GLU A 164 -25.83 10.35 -24.90
C GLU A 164 -25.13 11.59 -25.48
N GLU A 165 -23.93 11.46 -26.04
CA GLU A 165 -23.21 12.58 -26.66
C GLU A 165 -23.65 12.89 -28.11
N LYS A 166 -24.28 11.92 -28.81
CA LYS A 166 -24.78 12.09 -30.18
C LYS A 166 -26.06 12.94 -30.32
N PRO A 167 -27.07 12.93 -29.41
CA PRO A 167 -28.25 13.79 -29.54
C PRO A 167 -27.95 15.28 -29.33
N SER A 168 -26.96 15.64 -28.51
CA SER A 168 -26.68 17.05 -28.19
C SER A 168 -26.16 17.86 -29.39
N LYS A 169 -25.40 17.24 -30.31
CA LYS A 169 -24.91 17.92 -31.52
C LYS A 169 -26.02 18.12 -32.55
N VAL A 170 -26.85 17.11 -32.78
CA VAL A 170 -27.94 17.16 -33.79
C VAL A 170 -29.05 18.15 -33.37
N ASP A 171 -29.37 18.24 -32.08
CA ASP A 171 -30.34 19.21 -31.59
C ASP A 171 -29.76 20.64 -31.59
N SER A 172 -28.47 20.81 -31.27
CA SER A 172 -27.81 22.14 -31.31
C SER A 172 -27.67 22.72 -32.72
N GLU A 173 -27.41 21.88 -33.73
CA GLU A 173 -27.31 22.33 -35.13
C GLU A 173 -28.68 22.69 -35.72
N LYS A 174 -29.75 21.96 -35.35
CA LYS A 174 -31.12 22.29 -35.76
C LYS A 174 -31.62 23.58 -35.13
N GLU A 175 -31.30 23.84 -33.87
CA GLU A 175 -31.67 25.09 -33.20
C GLU A 175 -30.90 26.30 -33.77
N ALA A 176 -29.62 26.12 -34.11
CA ALA A 176 -28.83 27.14 -34.78
C ALA A 176 -29.35 27.47 -36.18
N ALA A 177 -29.67 26.44 -36.98
CA ALA A 177 -30.23 26.61 -38.33
C ALA A 177 -31.62 27.30 -38.30
N SER A 178 -32.48 26.94 -37.36
CA SER A 178 -33.80 27.58 -37.20
C SER A 178 -33.69 29.05 -36.77
N LYS A 179 -32.76 29.37 -35.85
CA LYS A 179 -32.49 30.76 -35.45
C LYS A 179 -31.90 31.60 -36.58
N GLU A 180 -31.08 31.02 -37.45
CA GLU A 180 -30.53 31.72 -38.61
C GLU A 180 -31.59 31.98 -39.68
N GLN A 181 -32.48 31.01 -39.93
CA GLN A 181 -33.61 31.18 -40.85
C GLN A 181 -34.59 32.26 -40.36
N ALA A 182 -34.95 32.24 -39.08
CA ALA A 182 -35.83 33.26 -38.49
C ALA A 182 -35.23 34.67 -38.57
N LYS A 183 -33.90 34.80 -38.43
CA LYS A 183 -33.23 36.10 -38.59
C LYS A 183 -33.22 36.58 -40.04
N LYS A 184 -33.04 35.68 -41.01
CA LYS A 184 -33.09 36.03 -42.45
C LYS A 184 -34.49 36.47 -42.87
N GLU A 185 -35.52 35.76 -42.43
CA GLU A 185 -36.92 36.09 -42.73
C GLU A 185 -37.34 37.43 -42.11
N LEU A 186 -36.87 37.72 -40.88
CA LEU A 186 -37.14 39.00 -40.21
C LEU A 186 -36.40 40.17 -40.88
N ALA A 187 -35.19 39.95 -41.39
CA ALA A 187 -34.45 40.95 -42.17
C ALA A 187 -35.12 41.23 -43.53
N GLU A 188 -35.64 40.19 -44.20
CA GLU A 188 -36.32 40.33 -45.50
C GLU A 188 -37.65 41.10 -45.36
N LEU A 189 -38.39 40.89 -44.27
CA LEU A 189 -39.59 41.67 -43.93
C LEU A 189 -39.31 43.14 -43.59
N GLN A 190 -38.09 43.46 -43.14
CA GLN A 190 -37.69 44.85 -42.85
C GLN A 190 -37.22 45.61 -44.08
N THR A 191 -36.89 44.91 -45.16
CA THR A 191 -36.44 45.50 -46.43
C THR A 191 -37.53 45.71 -47.47
N ARG A 192 -38.76 45.26 -47.19
CA ARG A 192 -39.92 45.37 -48.08
C ARG A 192 -40.89 46.45 -47.58
#